data_AF-A0A497XQP5-F1
#
_entry.id   AF-A0A497XQP5-F1
#
_cell.length_a   1.000
_cell.length_b   1.000
_cell.length_c   1.000
_cell.angle_alpha   90.00
_cell.angle_beta   90.00
_cell.angle_gamma   90.00
#
_symmetry.space_group_name_H-M   'P 1'
#
loop_
_entity.id
_entity.type
_entity.pdbx_description
1 polymer ?
#
loop_
_entity_poly.entity_id
_entity_poly.type
_entity_poly.pdbx_seq_one_letter_code
_entity_poly.pdbx_strand_id
1 'polypeptide(L)'
;MKTNFSLLFYLKKPKNYLKGAVPVYLKITVDGKPVEMSTSRKCEPEFWNTKAGHMIGTKEDAKTLNFLAGRGQYILVCPLYV
;
A
#
# COMPACT_ATOMS: atom_id res chain seq x y z
N MET A 1 -22.82 -6.37 -14.43
CA MET A 1 -21.35 -6.50 -14.62
C MET A 1 -20.70 -6.44 -13.25
N LYS A 2 -19.79 -7.37 -12.93
CA LYS A 2 -19.10 -7.41 -11.64
C LYS A 2 -17.69 -6.87 -11.87
N THR A 3 -17.46 -5.62 -11.51
CA THR A 3 -16.14 -4.98 -11.60
C THR A 3 -15.24 -5.68 -10.59
N ASN A 4 -14.22 -6.37 -11.07
CA ASN A 4 -13.28 -7.06 -10.16
C ASN A 4 -12.21 -6.06 -9.78
N PHE A 5 -12.24 -5.60 -8.53
CA PHE A 5 -11.19 -4.76 -7.98
C PHE A 5 -10.37 -5.55 -6.95
N SER A 6 -9.05 -5.30 -6.91
CA SER A 6 -8.14 -5.88 -5.93
C SER A 6 -7.15 -4.82 -5.47
N LEU A 7 -6.89 -4.79 -4.17
CA LEU A 7 -5.96 -3.85 -3.53
C LEU A 7 -4.85 -4.65 -2.87
N LEU A 8 -3.60 -4.32 -3.16
CA LEU A 8 -2.44 -4.96 -2.56
C LEU A 8 -1.42 -3.90 -2.12
N PHE A 9 -1.16 -3.84 -0.82
CA PHE A 9 -0.06 -3.05 -0.30
C PHE A 9 1.22 -3.90 -0.24
N TYR A 10 2.35 -3.30 -0.57
CA TYR A 10 3.65 -3.97 -0.52
C TYR A 10 4.80 -2.97 -0.32
N LEU A 11 5.94 -3.45 0.15
CA LEU A 11 7.15 -2.64 0.28
C LEU A 11 7.99 -2.71 -0.99
N LYS A 12 8.36 -1.56 -1.53
CA LYS A 12 9.29 -1.48 -2.67
C LYS A 12 10.69 -1.18 -2.18
N LYS A 13 11.48 -2.24 -1.97
CA LYS A 13 12.88 -2.11 -1.53
C LYS A 13 13.75 -1.57 -2.67
N PRO A 14 14.47 -0.45 -2.50
CA PRO A 14 15.43 0.02 -3.49
C PRO A 14 16.60 -0.95 -3.61
N LYS A 15 17.26 -0.99 -4.78
CA LYS A 15 18.35 -1.93 -5.08
C LYS A 15 19.52 -1.87 -4.09
N ASN A 16 19.75 -0.71 -3.47
CA ASN A 16 20.84 -0.47 -2.52
C ASN A 16 20.34 -0.30 -1.08
N TYR A 17 19.24 -0.96 -0.72
CA TYR A 17 18.69 -0.88 0.63
C TYR A 17 19.61 -1.58 1.64
N LEU A 18 20.17 -0.81 2.58
CA LEU A 18 21.02 -1.31 3.66
C LEU A 18 20.27 -1.37 4.99
N LYS A 19 19.60 -0.27 5.39
CA LYS A 19 18.77 -0.19 6.60
C LYS A 19 17.80 0.99 6.55
N GLY A 20 16.73 0.94 7.35
CA GLY A 20 15.79 2.04 7.57
C GLY A 20 14.41 1.85 6.93
N ALA A 21 13.61 2.91 6.92
CA ALA A 21 12.24 2.82 6.43
C ALA A 21 12.17 2.74 4.89
N VAL A 22 11.39 1.78 4.38
CA VAL A 22 11.16 1.52 2.95
C VAL A 22 9.79 2.06 2.54
N PRO A 23 9.64 2.69 1.36
CA PRO A 23 8.34 3.19 0.92
C PRO A 23 7.31 2.08 0.72
N VAL A 24 6.08 2.34 1.18
CA VAL A 24 4.91 1.48 0.99
C VAL A 24 4.23 1.88 -0.32
N TYR A 25 4.02 0.89 -1.18
CA TYR A 25 3.31 1.02 -2.45
C TYR A 25 1.96 0.33 -2.36
N LEU A 26 1.00 0.83 -3.13
CA LEU A 26 -0.32 0.26 -3.32
C LEU A 26 -0.46 -0.11 -4.80
N LYS A 27 -0.82 -1.36 -5.06
CA LYS A 27 -1.26 -1.83 -6.37
C LYS A 27 -2.77 -1.98 -6.35
N ILE A 28 -3.44 -1.26 -7.25
CA ILE A 28 -4.87 -1.34 -7.47
C ILE A 28 -5.09 -2.05 -8.80
N THR A 29 -5.74 -3.19 -8.81
CA THR A 29 -6.15 -3.87 -10.05
C THR A 29 -7.64 -3.66 -10.25
N VAL A 30 -8.04 -3.09 -11.39
CA VAL A 30 -9.46 -2.96 -11.79
C VAL A 30 -9.64 -3.66 -13.13
N ASP A 31 -10.54 -4.62 -13.19
CA ASP A 31 -10.84 -5.41 -14.41
C ASP A 31 -9.57 -5.98 -15.08
N GLY A 32 -8.66 -6.49 -14.23
CA GLY A 32 -7.39 -7.09 -14.67
C GLY A 32 -6.29 -6.10 -15.02
N LYS A 33 -6.53 -4.79 -14.96
CA LYS A 33 -5.51 -3.74 -15.20
C LYS A 33 -4.92 -3.25 -13.87
N PRO A 34 -3.64 -3.56 -13.56
CA PRO A 34 -2.99 -3.05 -12.36
C PRO A 34 -2.45 -1.64 -12.57
N VAL A 35 -2.64 -0.79 -11.56
CA VAL A 35 -2.03 0.53 -11.41
C VAL A 35 -1.27 0.55 -10.09
N GLU A 36 -0.04 1.04 -10.10
CA GLU A 36 0.78 1.17 -8.90
C GLU A 36 0.87 2.64 -8.47
N MET A 37 0.71 2.89 -7.18
CA MET A 37 0.81 4.22 -6.59
C MET A 37 1.65 4.20 -5.32
N SER A 38 2.43 5.26 -5.10
CA SER A 38 3.15 5.45 -3.84
C SER A 38 2.18 5.97 -2.78
N THR A 39 2.19 5.37 -1.59
CA THR A 39 1.34 5.85 -0.48
C THR A 39 1.93 7.06 0.26
N SER A 40 3.10 7.56 -0.19
CA SER A 40 3.92 8.59 0.48
C SER A 40 4.30 8.22 1.94
N ARG A 41 4.08 6.98 2.35
CA ARG A 41 4.45 6.43 3.66
C ARG A 41 5.66 5.54 3.52
N LYS A 42 6.44 5.44 4.60
CA LYS A 42 7.56 4.53 4.72
C LYS A 42 7.36 3.65 5.94
N CYS A 43 7.77 2.39 5.85
CA CYS A 43 7.66 1.40 6.89
C CYS A 43 8.98 0.64 7.00
N GLU A 44 9.41 0.35 8.22
CA GLU A 44 10.56 -0.53 8.40
C GLU A 44 10.15 -1.97 8.03
N PRO A 45 10.95 -2.71 7.25
CA PRO A 45 10.60 -4.06 6.82
C PRO A 45 10.36 -5.04 7.97
N GLU A 46 10.97 -4.81 9.12
CA GLU A 46 10.82 -5.64 10.33
C GLU A 46 9.38 -5.60 10.89
N PHE A 47 8.66 -4.50 10.65
CA PHE A 47 7.28 -4.33 11.05
C PHE A 47 6.29 -4.64 9.91
N TRP A 48 6.73 -5.23 8.80
CA TRP A 48 5.86 -5.51 7.66
C TRP A 48 5.47 -6.98 7.57
N ASN A 49 4.17 -7.26 7.50
CA ASN A 49 3.68 -8.61 7.21
C ASN A 49 3.56 -8.81 5.69
N THR A 50 4.53 -9.46 5.07
CA THR A 50 4.47 -9.76 3.63
C THR A 50 3.31 -10.69 3.27
N LYS A 51 2.90 -11.60 4.18
CA LYS A 51 1.78 -12.52 3.93
C LYS A 51 0.43 -11.83 4.04
N ALA A 52 0.27 -10.92 5.02
CA ALA A 52 -0.99 -10.23 5.25
C ALA A 52 -1.12 -8.91 4.47
N GLY A 53 -0.03 -8.40 3.88
CA GLY A 53 -0.04 -7.15 3.12
C GLY A 53 -0.30 -5.91 3.98
N HIS A 54 0.03 -5.96 5.28
CA HIS A 54 -0.15 -4.84 6.20
C HIS A 54 1.04 -4.70 7.15
N MET A 55 1.13 -3.53 7.80
CA MET A 55 2.09 -3.30 8.88
C MET A 55 1.62 -3.99 10.16
N ILE A 56 2.53 -4.72 10.81
CA ILE A 56 2.33 -5.35 12.12
C ILE A 56 2.66 -4.31 13.19
N GLY A 57 1.72 -4.06 14.09
CA GLY A 57 1.94 -3.24 15.29
C GLY A 57 0.90 -2.16 15.51
N THR A 58 0.96 -1.54 16.69
CA THR A 58 0.05 -0.50 17.17
C THR A 58 0.54 0.93 16.93
N LYS A 59 1.70 1.09 16.26
CA LYS A 59 2.26 2.41 15.90
C LYS A 59 1.22 3.22 15.14
N GLU A 60 1.21 4.53 15.37
CA GLU A 60 0.24 5.46 14.75
C GLU A 60 0.27 5.38 13.22
N ASP A 61 1.44 5.12 12.62
CA ASP A 61 1.57 4.83 11.19
C ASP A 61 0.81 3.57 10.77
N ALA A 62 0.88 2.47 11.52
CA ALA A 62 0.14 1.24 11.23
C ALA A 62 -1.38 1.45 11.38
N LYS A 63 -1.81 2.19 12.41
CA LYS A 63 -3.22 2.58 12.57
C LYS A 63 -3.67 3.48 11.43
N THR A 64 -2.87 4.44 11.01
CA THR A 64 -3.20 5.37 9.92
C THR A 64 -3.28 4.63 8.58
N LEU A 65 -2.32 3.75 8.28
CA LEU A 65 -2.30 2.97 7.04
C LEU A 65 -3.48 2.00 6.99
N ASN A 66 -3.78 1.31 8.10
CA ASN A 66 -4.95 0.42 8.20
C ASN A 66 -6.27 1.19 8.17
N PHE A 67 -6.34 2.38 8.78
CA PHE A 67 -7.51 3.25 8.72
C PHE A 67 -7.78 3.77 7.30
N LEU A 68 -6.72 4.15 6.57
CA LEU A 68 -6.83 4.59 5.18
C LEU A 68 -7.16 3.43 4.23
N ALA A 69 -6.60 2.23 4.46
CA ALA A 69 -6.95 1.01 3.73
C ALA A 69 -8.42 0.61 3.95
N GLY A 70 -8.95 0.80 5.16
CA GLY A 70 -10.35 0.48 5.49
C GLY A 70 -11.39 1.46 4.95
N ARG A 71 -11.02 2.70 4.62
CA ARG A 71 -11.96 3.73 4.13
C ARG A 71 -11.99 3.92 2.61
N GLY A 72 -11.17 3.21 1.84
CA GLY A 72 -11.16 3.36 0.37
C GLY A 72 -10.71 4.74 -0.12
N GLN A 73 -10.13 5.57 0.76
CA GLN A 73 -9.78 6.97 0.45
C GLN A 73 -8.64 7.09 -0.58
N TYR A 74 -7.84 6.04 -0.76
CA TYR A 74 -6.84 5.94 -1.83
C TYR A 74 -7.43 5.83 -3.24
N ILE A 75 -8.72 5.47 -3.37
CA ILE A 75 -9.41 5.43 -4.67
C ILE A 75 -9.77 6.85 -5.13
N LEU A 76 -10.05 7.76 -4.19
CA LEU A 76 -10.46 9.14 -4.49
C LEU A 76 -9.30 10.07 -4.90
N VAL A 77 -8.05 9.64 -4.73
CA VAL A 77 -6.86 10.31 -5.30
C VAL A 77 -6.53 9.83 -6.72
N CYS A 78 -7.23 8.80 -7.20
CA CYS A 78 -7.09 8.24 -8.54
C CYS A 78 -7.96 8.84 -9.68
N PRO A 79 -8.75 9.93 -9.55
CA PRO A 79 -9.49 10.47 -10.70
C PRO A 79 -8.66 11.37 -11.62
N LEU A 80 -7.34 11.52 -11.40
CA LEU A 80 -6.46 12.37 -12.23
C LEU A 80 -5.58 11.60 -13.24
N TYR A 81 -5.71 10.28 -13.35
CA TYR A 81 -4.91 9.46 -14.28
C TYR A 81 -5.71 8.31 -14.92
N VAL A 82 -6.99 8.54 -15.23
CA VAL A 82 -7.79 7.77 -16.20
C VAL A 82 -8.26 8.71 -17.28
#